data_AF-A0A0C9UZ19-F1
#
_entry.id   AF-A0A0C9UZ19-F1
#
_cell.length_a   1.000
_cell.length_b   1.000
_cell.length_c   1.000
_cell.angle_alpha   90.00
_cell.angle_beta   90.00
_cell.angle_gamma   90.00
#
_symmetry.space_group_name_H-M   'P 1'
#
loop_
_entity.id
_entity.type
_entity.pdbx_description
1 polymer ?
#
loop_
_entity_poly.entity_id
_entity_poly.type
_entity_poly.pdbx_seq_one_letter_code
_entity_poly.pdbx_strand_id
1 'polypeptide(L)'
;MDEHDLSVGSIQLRIARRGAAPLGDGKVQFLCSVVKQPKTPNFVEAGQIKRIRGIMHAIRVSPQFSNCMIESPRSVLNRYIPDIYLYSDVYKGEDSGNPRVML
;
A
#
# COMPACT_ATOMS: atom_id res chain seq x y z
N MET A 1 8.79 -8.14 -23.05
CA MET A 1 9.47 -6.84 -23.15
C MET A 1 8.40 -5.87 -23.53
N ASP A 2 7.94 -5.04 -22.59
CA ASP A 2 7.21 -3.80 -22.82
C ASP A 2 7.22 -3.07 -21.47
N GLU A 3 8.34 -2.40 -21.22
CA GLU A 3 8.46 -1.40 -20.16
C GLU A 3 7.62 -0.21 -20.58
N HIS A 4 6.39 -0.13 -20.06
CA HIS A 4 5.69 1.14 -20.02
C HIS A 4 6.38 2.04 -18.99
N ASP A 5 7.46 2.66 -19.45
CA ASP A 5 8.09 3.79 -18.80
C ASP A 5 7.12 4.98 -18.84
N LEU A 6 6.21 4.94 -17.86
CA LEU A 6 5.49 6.10 -17.37
C LEU A 6 6.55 7.07 -16.86
N SER A 7 7.12 7.86 -17.78
CA SER A 7 7.90 9.07 -17.54
C SER A 7 7.02 10.17 -16.93
N VAL A 8 6.32 9.82 -15.85
CA VAL A 8 5.90 10.76 -14.84
C VAL A 8 7.18 11.01 -14.06
N GLY A 9 7.75 12.21 -14.20
CA GLY A 9 8.97 12.58 -13.50
C GLY A 9 8.91 12.07 -12.06
N SER A 10 9.95 11.36 -11.62
CA SER A 10 10.00 10.56 -10.39
C SER A 10 9.09 11.07 -9.26
N ILE A 11 7.85 10.58 -9.23
CA ILE A 11 6.92 10.84 -8.13
C ILE A 11 7.19 9.77 -7.09
N GLN A 12 7.72 10.18 -5.95
CA GLN A 12 8.04 9.30 -4.85
C GLN A 12 7.22 9.70 -3.63
N LEU A 13 6.39 8.78 -3.17
CA LEU A 13 5.67 8.88 -1.91
C LEU A 13 6.32 7.93 -0.90
N ARG A 14 7.02 8.48 0.09
CA ARG A 14 7.66 7.73 1.18
C ARG A 14 6.91 7.97 2.48
N ILE A 15 6.42 6.90 3.08
CA ILE A 15 5.75 6.98 4.38
C ILE A 15 6.85 6.91 5.45
N ALA A 16 7.09 8.03 6.14
CA ALA A 16 8.11 8.12 7.19
C ALA A 16 7.57 7.66 8.54
N ARG A 17 6.31 8.01 8.86
CA ARG A 17 5.59 7.54 10.05
C ARG A 17 4.13 7.29 9.71
N ARG A 18 3.54 6.24 10.28
CA ARG A 18 2.10 5.99 10.16
C ARG A 18 1.41 6.31 11.48
N GLY A 19 0.37 7.12 11.43
CA GLY A 19 -0.47 7.44 12.58
C GLY A 19 -1.88 6.90 12.36
N ALA A 20 -2.39 6.14 13.32
CA ALA A 20 -3.80 5.76 13.37
C ALA A 20 -4.59 6.78 14.20
N ALA A 21 -5.89 6.93 13.91
CA ALA A 21 -6.80 7.65 14.80
C ALA A 21 -6.78 7.00 16.21
N PRO A 22 -6.94 7.76 17.32
CA PRO A 22 -7.43 9.14 17.45
C PRO A 22 -6.37 10.25 17.61
N LEU A 23 -5.11 9.93 17.93
CA LEU A 23 -4.05 10.93 18.19
C LEU A 23 -3.15 11.21 16.96
N GLY A 24 -3.10 10.31 15.97
CA GLY A 24 -2.36 10.53 14.74
C GLY A 24 -0.83 10.54 14.89
N ASP A 25 -0.15 11.52 14.26
CA ASP A 25 1.29 11.65 13.99
C ASP A 25 1.86 10.84 12.82
N GLY A 26 1.08 10.70 11.74
CA GLY A 26 1.59 10.20 10.46
C GLY A 26 2.41 11.26 9.73
N LYS A 27 3.58 10.90 9.20
CA LYS A 27 4.41 11.77 8.36
C LYS A 27 4.68 11.08 7.03
N VAL A 28 4.45 11.80 5.94
CA VAL A 28 4.70 11.31 4.57
C VAL A 28 5.57 12.32 3.85
N GLN A 29 6.66 11.83 3.27
CA GLN A 29 7.52 12.59 2.38
C GLN A 29 7.03 12.39 0.95
N PHE A 30 6.56 13.47 0.34
CA PHE A 30 6.16 13.47 -1.06
C PHE A 30 7.21 14.26 -1.86
N LEU A 31 7.85 13.57 -2.79
CA LEU A 31 8.73 14.19 -3.77
C LEU A 31 8.05 14.05 -5.13
N CYS A 32 7.86 15.17 -5.81
CA CYS A 32 7.31 15.21 -7.15
C CYS A 32 8.18 16.14 -7.99
N SER A 33 8.69 15.64 -9.10
CA SER A 33 9.40 16.49 -10.07
C SER A 33 8.39 17.11 -11.03
N VAL A 34 8.66 18.36 -11.45
CA VAL A 34 7.74 19.12 -12.30
C VAL A 34 7.59 18.43 -13.66
N VAL A 35 6.39 17.91 -13.92
CA VAL A 35 6.04 17.27 -15.18
C VAL A 35 5.68 18.36 -16.19
N LYS A 36 6.49 18.51 -17.24
CA LYS A 36 6.30 19.57 -18.26
C LYS A 36 5.11 19.32 -19.20
N GLN A 37 4.66 18.07 -19.34
CA GLN A 37 3.51 17.70 -20.17
C GLN A 37 2.75 16.51 -19.54
N PRO A 38 1.48 16.66 -19.15
CA PRO A 38 0.67 15.53 -18.71
C PRO A 38 0.30 14.66 -19.93
N LYS A 39 0.82 13.43 -19.98
CA LYS A 39 0.35 12.41 -20.95
C LYS A 39 -0.94 11.81 -20.43
N THR A 40 -2.02 11.89 -21.20
CA THR A 40 -3.30 11.24 -20.90
C THR A 40 -3.21 9.75 -21.24
N PRO A 41 -3.31 8.83 -20.26
CA PRO A 41 -3.39 7.41 -20.57
C PRO A 41 -4.80 7.10 -21.10
N ASN A 42 -4.88 6.68 -22.37
CA ASN A 42 -6.13 6.23 -22.97
C ASN A 42 -6.40 4.77 -22.58
N PHE A 43 -7.11 4.57 -21.47
CA PHE A 43 -7.62 3.27 -21.06
C PHE A 43 -8.89 2.93 -21.86
N VAL A 44 -8.72 2.45 -23.10
CA VAL A 44 -9.84 2.08 -23.99
C VAL A 44 -10.36 0.67 -23.67
N GLU A 45 -9.50 -0.24 -23.21
CA GLU A 45 -9.88 -1.60 -22.83
C GLU A 45 -9.31 -1.99 -21.47
N ALA A 46 -10.18 -2.52 -20.61
CA ALA A 46 -9.77 -3.17 -19.37
C ALA A 46 -9.16 -4.53 -19.73
N GLY A 47 -7.83 -4.59 -19.82
CA GLY A 47 -7.10 -5.83 -20.10
C GLY A 47 -7.25 -6.91 -19.01
N GLN A 48 -6.55 -8.03 -19.17
CA GLN A 48 -6.57 -9.14 -18.22
C GLN A 48 -5.70 -8.86 -16.98
N ILE A 49 -6.18 -9.30 -15.80
CA ILE A 49 -5.46 -9.17 -14.54
C ILE A 49 -4.39 -10.27 -14.46
N LYS A 50 -3.11 -9.87 -14.49
CA LYS A 50 -1.99 -10.82 -14.42
C LYS A 50 -1.69 -11.32 -13.00
N ARG A 51 -1.80 -10.43 -12.00
CA ARG A 51 -1.41 -10.70 -10.61
C ARG A 51 -1.96 -9.65 -9.66
N ILE A 52 -2.25 -10.05 -8.44
CA ILE A 52 -2.75 -9.16 -7.40
C ILE A 52 -1.62 -8.87 -6.41
N ARG A 53 -1.30 -7.58 -6.22
CA ARG A 53 -0.34 -7.13 -5.21
C ARG A 53 -1.04 -6.20 -4.24
N GLY A 54 -0.79 -6.40 -2.95
CA GLY A 54 -1.37 -5.59 -1.90
C GLY A 54 -0.41 -5.40 -0.73
N ILE A 55 -0.63 -4.33 0.02
CA ILE A 55 0.10 -4.05 1.25
C ILE A 55 -0.93 -4.00 2.38
N MET A 56 -0.78 -4.89 3.34
CA MET A 56 -1.58 -4.95 4.56
C MET A 56 -0.79 -4.26 5.66
N HIS A 57 -1.38 -3.22 6.26
CA HIS A 57 -0.73 -2.43 7.29
C HIS A 57 -1.37 -2.69 8.64
N ALA A 58 -0.54 -2.84 9.66
CA ALA A 58 -0.97 -3.04 11.04
C ALA A 58 -0.10 -2.18 11.97
N ILE A 59 -0.74 -1.41 12.85
CA ILE A 59 -0.07 -0.45 13.74
C ILE A 59 -0.36 -0.84 15.19
N ARG A 60 0.69 -1.09 15.99
CA ARG A 60 0.60 -1.45 17.42
C ARG A 60 -0.36 -2.60 17.78
N VAL A 61 -0.70 -3.45 16.81
CA VAL A 61 -1.49 -4.67 17.04
C VAL A 61 -0.58 -5.90 17.14
N SER A 62 -1.11 -6.98 17.71
CA SER A 62 -0.37 -8.24 17.73
C SER A 62 -0.12 -8.74 16.30
N PRO A 63 1.00 -9.42 16.02
CA PRO A 63 1.29 -9.96 14.70
C PRO A 63 0.21 -10.92 14.17
N GLN A 64 -0.61 -11.48 15.07
CA GLN A 64 -1.72 -12.37 14.71
C GLN A 64 -2.75 -11.65 13.82
N PHE A 65 -3.06 -10.38 14.12
CA PHE A 65 -3.97 -9.59 13.28
C PHE A 65 -3.43 -9.39 11.87
N SER A 66 -2.12 -9.18 11.73
CA SER A 66 -1.46 -9.04 10.42
C SER A 66 -1.57 -10.31 9.58
N ASN A 67 -1.42 -11.48 10.22
CA ASN A 67 -1.57 -12.77 9.55
C ASN A 67 -3.02 -13.02 9.11
N CYS A 68 -4.01 -12.74 9.97
CA CYS A 68 -5.43 -12.85 9.61
C CYS A 68 -5.81 -11.93 8.44
N MET A 69 -5.24 -10.73 8.40
CA MET A 69 -5.48 -9.75 7.33
C MET A 69 -4.92 -10.22 5.97
N ILE A 70 -3.93 -11.11 5.95
CA ILE A 70 -3.42 -11.75 4.73
C ILE A 70 -4.26 -12.97 4.36
N GLU A 71 -4.65 -13.78 5.34
CA GLU A 71 -5.35 -15.05 5.11
C GLU A 71 -6.79 -14.86 4.60
N SER A 72 -7.51 -13.89 5.15
CA SER A 72 -8.89 -13.57 4.74
C SER A 72 -9.02 -13.27 3.23
N PRO A 73 -8.26 -12.31 2.66
CA PRO A 73 -8.33 -12.04 1.23
C PRO A 73 -7.77 -13.18 0.37
N ARG A 74 -6.77 -13.93 0.85
CA ARG A 74 -6.32 -15.14 0.14
C ARG A 74 -7.45 -16.16 -0.01
N SER A 75 -8.24 -16.40 1.04
CA SER A 75 -9.35 -17.37 1.01
C SER A 75 -10.41 -17.02 -0.05
N VAL A 76 -10.70 -15.73 -0.23
CA VAL A 76 -11.67 -15.25 -1.22
C VAL A 76 -11.07 -15.22 -2.63
N LEU A 77 -9.87 -14.64 -2.77
CA LEU A 77 -9.26 -14.34 -4.06
C LEU A 77 -8.61 -15.57 -4.73
N ASN A 78 -8.25 -16.60 -3.97
CA ASN A 78 -7.65 -17.83 -4.51
C ASN A 78 -8.57 -18.57 -5.50
N ARG A 79 -9.89 -18.32 -5.44
CA ARG A 79 -10.85 -18.88 -6.42
C ARG A 79 -10.75 -18.24 -7.80
N TYR A 80 -10.17 -17.04 -7.89
CA TYR A 80 -10.09 -16.26 -9.12
C TYR A 80 -8.69 -16.32 -9.72
N ILE A 81 -7.67 -15.96 -8.94
CA ILE A 81 -6.28 -15.88 -9.39
C ILE A 81 -5.39 -16.41 -8.26
N PRO A 82 -4.55 -17.45 -8.50
CA PRO A 82 -3.66 -17.98 -7.46
C PRO A 82 -2.42 -17.11 -7.22
N ASP A 83 -2.02 -16.26 -8.18
CA ASP A 83 -0.87 -15.36 -8.06
C ASP A 83 -1.23 -14.08 -7.29
N ILE A 84 -1.31 -14.22 -5.96
CA ILE A 84 -1.62 -13.14 -5.01
C ILE A 84 -0.46 -12.97 -4.04
N TYR A 85 0.15 -11.78 -4.07
CA TYR A 85 1.24 -11.42 -3.18
C TYR A 85 0.87 -10.23 -2.30
N LEU A 86 0.68 -10.51 -1.01
CA LEU A 86 0.31 -9.53 0.01
C LEU A 86 1.47 -9.38 0.98
N TYR A 87 1.96 -8.16 1.12
CA TYR A 87 2.98 -7.80 2.12
C TYR A 87 2.32 -7.44 3.45
N SER A 88 2.86 -7.93 4.57
CA SER A 88 2.54 -7.41 5.90
C SER A 88 3.54 -6.33 6.29
N ASP A 89 3.03 -5.13 6.54
CA ASP A 89 3.78 -3.97 7.00
C ASP A 89 3.37 -3.67 8.44
N VAL A 90 4.12 -4.23 9.40
CA VAL A 90 3.82 -4.15 10.84
C VAL A 90 4.78 -3.16 11.50
N TYR A 91 4.24 -2.02 11.94
CA TYR A 91 5.01 -1.00 12.64
C TYR A 91 4.92 -1.18 14.16
N LYS A 92 6.07 -1.29 14.80
CA LYS A 92 6.24 -1.31 16.26
C LYS A 92 7.19 -0.19 16.67
N GLY A 93 6.91 0.51 17.77
CA GLY A 93 7.81 1.54 18.33
C GLY A 93 7.42 2.98 18.00
N GLU A 94 8.39 3.89 18.04
CA GLU A 94 8.18 5.35 17.95
C GLU A 94 7.69 5.83 16.56
N ASP A 95 7.91 5.04 15.50
CA ASP A 95 7.42 5.35 14.15
C ASP A 95 5.95 4.93 13.93
N SER A 96 5.34 4.30 14.93
CA SER A 96 3.91 4.11 15.04
C SER A 96 3.32 5.23 15.90
N GLY A 97 2.64 6.18 15.23
CA GLY A 97 1.94 7.28 15.88
C GLY A 97 1.08 6.77 17.03
N ASN A 98 1.05 7.51 18.13
CA ASN A 98 0.58 7.02 19.43
C ASN A 98 -0.92 6.66 19.37
N PRO A 99 -1.34 5.38 19.33
CA PRO A 99 -2.75 5.06 19.45
C PRO A 99 -3.08 5.05 20.94
N ARG A 100 -3.55 6.18 21.47
CA ARG A 100 -4.18 6.18 22.80
C ARG A 100 -5.62 5.71 22.64
N VAL A 101 -5.78 4.40 22.52
CA VAL A 101 -7.03 3.72 22.88
C VAL A 101 -6.62 2.49 23.67
N MET A 102 -6.56 2.67 24.98
CA MET A 102 -6.55 1.60 25.97
C MET A 102 -8.03 1.40 26.31
N LEU A 103 -8.58 0.27 25.88
CA LEU A 103 -9.74 -0.34 26.53
C LEU A 103 -9.22 -1.53 27.33
#